data_AF-A0A7C0UDG8-F1
#
_entry.id   AF-A0A7C0UDG8-F1
#
_cell.length_a   1.000
_cell.length_b   1.000
_cell.length_c   1.000
_cell.angle_alpha   90.00
_cell.angle_beta   90.00
_cell.angle_gamma   90.00
#
_symmetry.space_group_name_H-M   'P 1'
#
loop_
_entity.id
_entity.type
_entity.pdbx_description
1 polymer ?
#
loop_
_entity_poly.entity_id
_entity_poly.type
_entity_poly.pdbx_seq_one_letter_code
_entity_poly.pdbx_strand_id
1 'polypeptide(L)'
;MDKVVRKTLETIAQFYDTRKVGNVGPLGFRRSTDLKILLSCLNLLHEQGLLRKNCSFLDMGCADGRINVLMSYFVRASVGIELDEWTLDEHAQLKGELDLVLESMGLLLPPHNIHLFHGDACDSNVHRLIE
;
A
#
# COMPACT_ATOMS: atom_id res chain seq x y z
N MET A 1 -12.88 12.92 -5.58
CA MET A 1 -12.19 12.69 -4.29
C MET A 1 -12.07 14.00 -3.53
N ASP A 2 -12.31 13.97 -2.21
CA ASP A 2 -12.17 15.14 -1.33
C ASP A 2 -10.73 15.70 -1.33
N LYS A 3 -10.58 17.01 -1.11
CA LYS A 3 -9.27 17.70 -1.16
C LYS A 3 -8.30 17.19 -0.07
N VAL A 4 -8.80 16.89 1.12
CA VAL A 4 -7.99 16.37 2.24
C VAL A 4 -7.51 14.96 1.92
N VAL A 5 -8.39 14.11 1.38
CA VAL A 5 -8.03 12.75 0.96
C VAL A 5 -6.98 12.80 -0.17
N ARG A 6 -7.16 13.66 -1.17
CA ARG A 6 -6.18 13.83 -2.25
C ARG A 6 -4.80 14.23 -1.70
N LYS A 7 -4.74 15.26 -0.86
CA LYS A 7 -3.48 15.72 -0.25
C LYS A 7 -2.83 14.62 0.59
N THR A 8 -3.63 13.86 1.34
CA THR A 8 -3.15 12.71 2.12
C THR A 8 -2.47 11.68 1.22
N LEU A 9 -3.13 11.26 0.14
CA LEU A 9 -2.58 10.26 -0.79
C LEU A 9 -1.32 10.75 -1.51
N GLU A 10 -1.27 12.04 -1.89
CA GLU A 10 -0.07 12.64 -2.47
C GLU A 10 1.11 12.65 -1.49
N THR A 11 0.86 12.92 -0.21
CA THR A 11 1.88 12.86 0.84
C THR A 11 2.37 11.43 1.09
N ILE A 12 1.46 10.44 1.13
CA ILE A 12 1.82 9.02 1.22
C ILE A 12 2.69 8.60 0.04
N ALA A 13 2.28 8.94 -1.18
CA ALA A 13 3.02 8.60 -2.38
C ALA A 13 4.43 9.21 -2.36
N GLN A 14 4.55 10.48 -1.99
CA GLN A 14 5.85 11.15 -1.83
C GLN A 14 6.72 10.48 -0.75
N PHE A 15 6.15 10.07 0.38
CA PHE A 15 6.88 9.44 1.48
C PHE A 15 7.53 8.10 1.06
N TYR A 16 6.82 7.27 0.30
CA TYR A 16 7.34 5.98 -0.16
C TYR A 16 8.26 6.11 -1.39
N ASP A 17 7.99 7.09 -2.26
CA ASP A 17 8.80 7.30 -3.47
C ASP A 17 10.20 7.85 -3.15
N THR A 18 10.44 8.41 -1.96
CA THR A 18 11.79 8.75 -1.47
C THR A 18 12.55 7.55 -0.91
N ARG A 19 11.86 6.43 -0.65
CA ARG A 19 12.39 5.19 -0.06
C ARG A 19 12.31 4.07 -1.09
N LYS A 20 13.16 4.17 -2.11
CA LYS A 20 13.24 3.20 -3.20
C LYS A 20 14.41 2.26 -3.00
N VAL A 21 14.13 0.97 -3.15
CA VAL A 21 15.13 -0.09 -3.17
C VAL A 21 15.27 -0.62 -4.60
N GLY A 22 16.47 -1.04 -4.99
CA GLY A 22 16.76 -1.63 -6.31
C GLY A 22 16.46 -0.74 -7.53
N ASN A 23 16.50 0.59 -7.35
CA ASN A 23 16.24 1.59 -8.39
C ASN A 23 17.43 1.90 -9.31
N VAL A 24 18.61 1.30 -9.06
CA VAL A 24 19.83 1.49 -9.87
C VAL A 24 20.42 0.14 -10.26
N GLY A 25 20.69 -0.03 -11.56
CA GLY A 25 21.35 -1.20 -12.13
C GLY A 25 20.43 -2.42 -12.34
N PRO A 26 20.93 -3.48 -13.01
CA PRO A 26 20.17 -4.71 -13.27
C PRO A 26 20.12 -5.68 -12.07
N LEU A 27 20.85 -5.37 -10.98
CA LEU A 27 21.02 -6.24 -9.81
C LEU A 27 20.03 -5.94 -8.67
N GLY A 28 18.94 -5.21 -8.94
CA GLY A 28 17.97 -4.84 -7.92
C GLY A 28 17.23 -6.07 -7.38
N PHE A 29 17.45 -6.40 -6.10
CA PHE A 29 16.79 -7.49 -5.37
C PHE A 29 15.25 -7.33 -5.31
N ARG A 30 14.76 -6.08 -5.26
CA ARG A 30 13.34 -5.70 -5.48
C ARG A 30 13.26 -4.32 -6.12
N ARG A 31 12.29 -4.08 -7.00
CA ARG A 31 11.97 -2.74 -7.52
C ARG A 31 10.72 -2.21 -6.84
N SER A 32 10.85 -1.11 -6.11
CA SER A 32 9.72 -0.45 -5.47
C SER A 32 8.77 0.17 -6.50
N THR A 33 7.47 0.04 -6.26
CA THR A 33 6.43 0.74 -7.05
C THR A 33 6.49 2.25 -6.85
N ASP A 34 6.41 2.98 -7.96
CA ASP A 34 6.21 4.43 -7.99
C ASP A 34 4.77 4.80 -7.62
N LEU A 35 4.53 5.13 -6.34
CA LEU A 35 3.18 5.40 -5.84
C LEU A 35 2.58 6.65 -6.46
N LYS A 36 3.37 7.66 -6.84
CA LYS A 36 2.84 8.82 -7.55
C LYS A 36 2.26 8.47 -8.91
N ILE A 37 2.92 7.58 -9.63
CA ILE A 37 2.43 7.10 -10.93
C ILE A 37 1.16 6.29 -10.70
N LEU A 38 1.18 5.33 -9.77
CA LEU A 38 0.01 4.51 -9.43
C LEU A 38 -1.18 5.37 -8.99
N LEU A 39 -0.99 6.37 -8.15
CA LEU A 39 -2.04 7.27 -7.66
C LEU A 39 -2.78 7.97 -8.80
N SER A 40 -2.09 8.34 -9.89
CA SER A 40 -2.73 8.93 -11.06
C SER A 40 -3.74 7.95 -11.72
N CYS A 41 -3.39 6.67 -11.80
CA CYS A 41 -4.26 5.61 -12.29
C CYS A 41 -5.41 5.32 -11.32
N LEU A 42 -5.13 5.23 -10.02
CA LEU A 42 -6.15 4.98 -9.00
C LEU A 42 -7.22 6.09 -8.96
N ASN A 43 -6.83 7.35 -9.19
CA ASN A 43 -7.78 8.45 -9.31
C ASN A 43 -8.76 8.22 -10.46
N LEU A 44 -8.28 7.82 -11.63
CA LEU A 44 -9.13 7.50 -12.78
C LEU A 44 -10.08 6.33 -12.48
N LEU A 45 -9.56 5.25 -11.89
CA LEU A 45 -10.37 4.08 -11.53
C LEU A 45 -11.43 4.42 -10.47
N HIS A 46 -11.11 5.30 -9.51
CA HIS A 46 -12.06 5.78 -8.53
C HIS A 46 -13.14 6.67 -9.16
N GLU A 47 -12.78 7.58 -10.06
CA GLU A 47 -13.71 8.45 -10.78
C GLU A 47 -14.66 7.66 -11.70
N GLN A 48 -14.18 6.57 -12.30
CA GLN A 48 -15.00 5.62 -13.07
C GLN A 48 -15.85 4.69 -12.18
N GLY A 49 -15.71 4.79 -10.85
CA GLY A 49 -16.41 3.94 -9.91
C GLY A 49 -15.98 2.48 -9.97
N LEU A 50 -14.76 2.17 -10.40
CA LEU A 50 -14.19 0.82 -10.36
C LEU A 50 -13.56 0.53 -8.98
N LEU A 51 -13.10 1.57 -8.29
CA LEU A 51 -12.62 1.49 -6.90
C LEU A 51 -13.65 2.04 -5.93
N ARG A 52 -14.19 1.14 -5.09
CA ARG A 52 -15.28 1.44 -4.14
C ARG A 52 -15.03 0.80 -2.77
N LYS A 53 -15.65 1.40 -1.75
CA LYS A 53 -15.56 0.96 -0.35
C LYS A 53 -16.20 -0.38 -0.03
N ASN A 54 -16.90 -1.01 -0.97
CA ASN A 54 -17.42 -2.36 -0.84
C ASN A 54 -16.51 -3.43 -1.47
N CYS A 55 -15.47 -3.03 -2.21
CA CYS A 55 -14.49 -3.95 -2.77
C CYS A 55 -13.46 -4.37 -1.72
N SER A 56 -12.83 -5.52 -1.93
CA SER A 56 -11.61 -5.92 -1.22
C SER A 56 -10.47 -5.95 -2.25
N PHE A 57 -9.28 -5.54 -1.85
CA PHE A 57 -8.08 -5.56 -2.69
C PHE A 57 -7.13 -6.62 -2.17
N LEU A 58 -6.56 -7.42 -3.09
CA LEU A 58 -5.54 -8.42 -2.80
C LEU A 58 -4.28 -8.08 -3.60
N ASP A 59 -3.19 -7.86 -2.89
CA ASP A 59 -1.86 -7.62 -3.43
C ASP A 59 -1.01 -8.89 -3.25
N MET A 60 -0.62 -9.51 -4.36
CA MET A 60 0.18 -10.75 -4.36
C MET A 60 1.64 -10.39 -4.63
N GLY A 61 2.51 -10.53 -3.62
CA GLY A 61 3.86 -9.99 -3.62
C GLY A 61 3.87 -8.53 -3.17
N CYS A 62 3.25 -8.25 -2.03
CA CYS A 62 3.01 -6.87 -1.56
C CYS A 62 4.26 -6.14 -1.05
N ALA A 63 5.38 -6.84 -0.91
CA ALA A 63 6.61 -6.31 -0.33
C ALA A 63 6.35 -5.60 1.02
N ASP A 64 6.78 -4.34 1.14
CA ASP A 64 6.61 -3.49 2.33
C ASP A 64 5.17 -2.97 2.54
N GLY A 65 4.21 -3.44 1.74
CA GLY A 65 2.79 -3.10 1.86
C GLY A 65 2.46 -1.67 1.46
N ARG A 66 3.36 -0.93 0.79
CA ARG A 66 3.13 0.48 0.41
C ARG A 66 1.89 0.68 -0.48
N ILE A 67 1.62 -0.27 -1.37
CA ILE A 67 0.41 -0.25 -2.20
C ILE A 67 -0.82 -0.49 -1.31
N ASN A 68 -0.74 -1.41 -0.35
CA ASN A 68 -1.83 -1.68 0.57
C ASN A 68 -2.20 -0.46 1.42
N VAL A 69 -1.20 0.32 1.85
CA VAL A 69 -1.42 1.60 2.53
C VAL A 69 -2.19 2.57 1.62
N LEU A 70 -1.79 2.71 0.35
CA LEU A 70 -2.50 3.59 -0.58
C LEU A 70 -3.93 3.10 -0.87
N MET A 71 -4.10 1.79 -1.08
CA MET A 71 -5.37 1.16 -1.42
C MET A 71 -6.38 1.17 -0.28
N SER A 72 -5.93 1.17 0.98
CA SER A 72 -6.77 1.24 2.18
C SER A 72 -7.80 2.39 2.16
N TYR A 73 -7.46 3.51 1.51
CA TYR A 73 -8.33 4.68 1.35
C TYR A 73 -9.47 4.46 0.35
N PHE A 74 -9.35 3.49 -0.55
CA PHE A 74 -10.33 3.23 -1.61
C PHE A 74 -11.25 2.05 -1.32
N VAL A 75 -10.76 1.03 -0.62
CA VAL A 75 -11.45 -0.26 -0.46
C VAL A 75 -11.95 -0.52 0.97
N ARG A 76 -12.74 -1.60 1.14
CA ARG A 76 -13.19 -2.10 2.44
C ARG A 76 -12.02 -2.69 3.23
N ALA A 77 -11.27 -3.58 2.57
CA ALA A 77 -10.14 -4.31 3.13
C ALA A 77 -9.02 -4.36 2.09
N SER A 78 -7.81 -4.06 2.53
CA SER A 78 -6.58 -4.03 1.74
C SER A 78 -5.67 -5.14 2.24
N VAL A 79 -5.60 -6.23 1.48
CA VAL A 79 -4.91 -7.46 1.87
C VAL A 79 -3.64 -7.61 1.05
N GLY A 80 -2.52 -7.92 1.70
CA GLY A 80 -1.23 -8.15 1.06
C GLY A 80 -0.64 -9.49 1.50
N ILE A 81 -0.04 -10.21 0.57
CA ILE A 81 0.72 -11.44 0.83
C ILE A 81 2.14 -11.25 0.32
N GLU A 82 3.13 -11.56 1.14
CA GLU A 82 4.54 -11.52 0.76
C GLU A 82 5.25 -12.82 1.17
N LEU A 83 6.12 -13.33 0.30
CA LEU A 83 6.90 -14.54 0.54
C LEU A 83 8.15 -14.24 1.38
N ASP A 84 8.72 -13.05 1.24
CA ASP A 84 9.90 -12.60 1.98
C ASP A 84 9.52 -11.88 3.29
N GLU A 85 9.66 -12.58 4.41
CA GLU A 85 9.36 -12.05 5.75
C GLU A 85 10.09 -10.72 6.05
N TRP A 86 11.37 -10.61 5.67
CA TRP A 86 12.18 -9.43 5.96
C TRP A 86 11.65 -8.16 5.31
N THR A 87 11.19 -8.27 4.06
CA THR A 87 10.57 -7.16 3.36
C THR A 87 9.23 -6.78 4.00
N LEU A 88 8.47 -7.76 4.50
CA LEU A 88 7.19 -7.50 5.17
C LEU A 88 7.38 -6.84 6.55
N ASP A 89 8.43 -7.21 7.28
CA ASP A 89 8.78 -6.65 8.59
C ASP A 89 9.06 -5.14 8.54
N GLU A 90 9.54 -4.62 7.40
CA GLU A 90 9.71 -3.17 7.18
C GLU A 90 8.39 -2.40 7.29
N HIS A 91 7.24 -3.05 7.04
CA HIS A 91 5.93 -2.40 6.99
C HIS A 91 5.61 -1.63 8.27
N ALA A 92 5.78 -2.26 9.43
CA ALA A 92 5.37 -1.68 10.71
C ALA A 92 6.15 -0.39 11.01
N GLN A 93 7.47 -0.41 10.79
CA GLN A 93 8.31 0.76 10.96
C GLN A 93 7.94 1.86 9.97
N LEU A 94 7.84 1.53 8.67
CA LEU A 94 7.55 2.51 7.63
C LEU A 94 6.17 3.15 7.81
N LYS A 95 5.17 2.36 8.21
CA LYS A 95 3.84 2.87 8.52
C LYS A 95 3.87 3.79 9.75
N GLY A 96 4.61 3.45 10.80
CA GLY A 96 4.77 4.31 11.97
C GLY A 96 5.44 5.65 11.63
N GLU A 97 6.50 5.64 10.82
CA GLU A 97 7.13 6.86 10.31
C GLU A 97 6.16 7.70 9.46
N LEU A 98 5.35 7.05 8.62
CA LEU A 98 4.33 7.71 7.82
C LEU A 98 3.24 8.35 8.69
N ASP A 99 2.76 7.63 9.70
CA ASP A 99 1.72 8.11 10.62
C ASP A 99 2.18 9.43 11.28
N LEU A 100 3.43 9.49 11.77
CA LEU A 100 4.03 10.71 12.33
C LEU A 100 4.06 11.88 11.32
N VAL A 101 4.42 11.60 10.07
CA VAL A 101 4.42 12.61 9.00
C VAL A 101 3.01 13.15 8.75
N LEU A 102 2.03 12.26 8.64
CA LEU A 102 0.63 12.64 8.38
C LEU A 102 0.05 13.44 9.55
N GLU A 103 0.28 13.01 10.79
CA GLU A 103 -0.15 13.71 12.01
C GLU A 103 0.45 15.11 12.09
N SER A 104 1.76 15.25 11.85
CA SER A 104 2.43 16.56 11.89
C SER A 104 1.85 17.56 10.88
N MET A 105 1.20 17.07 9.83
CA MET A 105 0.57 17.86 8.76
C MET A 105 -0.96 17.96 8.90
N GLY A 106 -1.56 17.37 9.94
CA GLY A 106 -3.01 17.31 10.15
C GLY A 106 -3.75 16.55 9.05
N LEU A 107 -3.13 15.51 8.48
CA LEU A 107 -3.68 14.66 7.42
C LEU A 107 -4.31 13.38 7.98
N LEU A 108 -5.05 12.66 7.13
CA LEU A 108 -5.76 11.45 7.54
C LEU A 108 -4.80 10.28 7.68
N LEU A 109 -4.80 9.60 8.83
CA LEU A 109 -4.07 8.35 9.02
C LEU A 109 -4.61 7.23 8.12
N PRO A 110 -3.79 6.22 7.76
CA PRO A 110 -4.26 5.03 7.07
C PRO A 110 -5.36 4.34 7.89
N PRO A 111 -6.50 3.97 7.29
CA PRO A 111 -7.56 3.25 7.99
C PRO A 111 -7.08 1.90 8.55
N HIS A 112 -7.74 1.43 9.62
CA HIS A 112 -7.49 0.13 10.24
C HIS A 112 -8.11 -1.04 9.44
N ASN A 113 -7.79 -1.13 8.15
CA ASN A 113 -8.29 -2.16 7.24
C ASN A 113 -7.19 -2.76 6.35
N ILE A 114 -5.94 -2.65 6.80
CA ILE A 114 -4.76 -3.21 6.14
C ILE A 114 -4.44 -4.53 6.83
N HIS A 115 -4.36 -5.62 6.05
CA HIS A 115 -4.06 -6.97 6.54
C HIS A 115 -2.92 -7.53 5.72
N LEU A 116 -1.79 -7.83 6.36
CA LEU A 116 -0.60 -8.33 5.70
C LEU A 116 -0.26 -9.72 6.23
N PHE A 117 0.05 -10.63 5.31
CA PHE A 117 0.33 -12.02 5.60
C PHE A 117 1.68 -12.41 5.00
N HIS A 118 2.50 -13.10 5.80
CA HIS A 118 3.68 -13.79 5.29
C HIS A 118 3.26 -15.17 4.76
N GLY A 119 3.63 -15.48 3.52
CA GLY A 119 3.38 -16.78 2.90
C GLY A 119 3.37 -16.75 1.37
N ASP A 120 3.11 -17.91 0.78
CA ASP A 120 2.93 -18.04 -0.67
C ASP A 120 1.51 -17.64 -1.06
N ALA A 121 1.37 -16.62 -1.91
CA ALA A 121 0.09 -16.17 -2.45
C ALA A 121 -0.64 -17.23 -3.29
N CYS A 122 0.05 -18.28 -3.71
CA CYS A 122 -0.52 -19.43 -4.42
C CYS A 122 -0.91 -20.58 -3.48
N ASP A 123 -0.55 -20.53 -2.19
CA ASP A 123 -0.94 -21.55 -1.22
C ASP A 123 -2.35 -21.33 -0.70
N SER A 124 -3.24 -22.29 -0.97
CA SER A 124 -4.60 -22.37 -0.42
C SER A 124 -4.70 -22.19 1.10
N ASN A 125 -3.66 -22.54 1.88
CA ASN A 125 -3.63 -22.31 3.32
C ASN A 125 -3.68 -20.82 3.67
N VAL A 126 -2.96 -19.98 2.91
CA VAL A 126 -2.91 -18.54 3.15
C VAL A 126 -4.26 -17.90 2.84
N HIS A 127 -4.92 -18.35 1.76
CA HIS A 127 -6.28 -17.88 1.42
C HIS A 127 -7.31 -18.19 2.52
N ARG A 128 -7.20 -19.36 3.17
CA ARG A 128 -8.07 -19.70 4.31
C ARG A 128 -7.88 -18.82 5.55
N LEU A 129 -6.75 -18.12 5.67
CA LEU A 129 -6.53 -17.15 6.74
C LEU A 129 -7.12 -15.77 6.43
N ILE A 130 -7.44 -15.50 5.15
CA ILE A 130 -7.98 -14.23 4.66
C ILE A 130 -9.53 -14.23 4.68
N GLU A 131 -10.15 -15.40 4.50
CA GLU A 131 -11.61 -15.63 4.58
C GLU A 131 -12.17 -15.49 6.00
#